data_AF-A0A7Y4VQW4-F1
#
_entry.id   AF-A0A7Y4VQW4-F1
#
_cell.length_a   1.000
_cell.length_b   1.000
_cell.length_c   1.000
_cell.angle_alpha   90.00
_cell.angle_beta   90.00
_cell.angle_gamma   90.00
#
_symmetry.space_group_name_H-M   'P 1'
#
loop_
_entity.id
_entity.type
_entity.pdbx_description
1 polymer ?
#
loop_
_entity_poly.entity_id
_entity_poly.type
_entity_poly.pdbx_seq_one_letter_code
_entity_poly.pdbx_strand_id
1 'polypeptide(L)'
;MSLMLLEHALDTCAVHLKACNARNSEIEAYLTRYLLVLAVAVFEEEFERLISDRAMQAGDPPVASFVTSATHQLLRHTKISDLKGFLGRFGPACQDAFDRGISSGKARVAFDAIVQSRHEVAHRGGSSTQMTFDDLRHHIADSRDILHAFAAALPPPPIKP
;
A
#
# COMPACT_ATOMS: atom_id res chain seq x y z
N MET A 1 -12.53 -0.60 0.57
CA MET A 1 -13.33 0.01 -0.52
C MET A 1 -12.40 0.54 -1.61
N SER A 2 -11.21 1.01 -1.23
CA SER A 2 -10.22 1.65 -2.09
C SER A 2 -9.47 0.69 -3.01
N LEU A 3 -9.28 -0.57 -2.62
CA LEU A 3 -8.71 -1.60 -3.51
C LEU A 3 -9.58 -1.88 -4.74
N MET A 4 -10.91 -1.85 -4.61
CA MET A 4 -11.81 -2.03 -5.75
C MET A 4 -11.70 -0.87 -6.75
N LEU A 5 -11.47 0.35 -6.26
CA LEU A 5 -11.22 1.52 -7.11
C LEU A 5 -9.95 1.32 -7.94
N LEU A 6 -8.86 0.85 -7.31
CA LEU A 6 -7.61 0.56 -7.99
C LEU A 6 -7.75 -0.55 -9.04
N GLU A 7 -8.45 -1.63 -8.72
CA GLU A 7 -8.76 -2.71 -9.66
C GLU A 7 -9.56 -2.20 -10.86
N HIS A 8 -10.61 -1.41 -10.60
CA HIS A 8 -11.42 -0.82 -11.66
C HIS A 8 -10.61 0.13 -12.56
N ALA A 9 -9.73 0.95 -11.97
CA ALA A 9 -8.85 1.83 -12.72
C ALA A 9 -7.84 1.06 -13.58
N LEU A 10 -7.26 -0.02 -13.04
CA LEU A 10 -6.37 -0.93 -13.79
C LEU A 10 -7.10 -1.54 -14.99
N ASP A 11 -8.28 -2.11 -14.78
CA ASP A 11 -9.03 -2.76 -15.85
C ASP A 11 -9.50 -1.75 -16.91
N THR A 12 -9.95 -0.57 -16.50
CA THR A 12 -10.32 0.53 -17.41
C THR A 12 -9.12 0.95 -18.28
N CYS A 13 -7.95 1.16 -17.66
CA CYS A 13 -6.73 1.49 -18.40
C CYS A 13 -6.32 0.36 -19.36
N ALA A 14 -6.41 -0.91 -18.92
CA ALA A 14 -6.10 -2.06 -19.77
C ALA A 14 -7.00 -2.12 -21.03
N VAL A 15 -8.30 -1.87 -20.85
CA VAL A 15 -9.27 -1.81 -21.96
C VAL A 15 -8.91 -0.70 -22.94
N HIS A 16 -8.63 0.51 -22.45
CA HIS A 16 -8.26 1.64 -23.31
C HIS A 16 -6.94 1.44 -24.04
N LEU A 17 -5.91 0.92 -23.35
CA LEU A 17 -4.62 0.60 -23.97
C LEU A 17 -4.76 -0.39 -25.12
N LYS A 18 -5.61 -1.41 -24.94
CA LYS A 18 -5.91 -2.39 -25.97
C LYS A 18 -6.71 -1.77 -27.13
N ALA A 19 -7.77 -1.04 -26.82
CA ALA A 19 -8.66 -0.45 -27.82
C ALA A 19 -7.97 0.58 -28.72
N CYS A 20 -7.02 1.34 -28.15
CA CYS A 20 -6.28 2.38 -28.88
C CYS A 20 -4.94 1.89 -29.44
N ASN A 21 -4.60 0.59 -29.31
CA ASN A 21 -3.29 0.03 -29.66
C ASN A 21 -2.12 0.84 -29.08
N ALA A 22 -2.26 1.26 -27.82
CA ALA A 22 -1.36 2.19 -27.16
C ALA A 22 -0.36 1.49 -26.21
N ARG A 23 -0.21 0.17 -26.31
CA ARG A 23 0.83 -0.59 -25.59
C ARG A 23 2.23 -0.18 -26.09
N ASN A 24 3.21 -0.17 -25.19
CA ASN A 24 4.58 0.30 -25.41
C ASN A 24 4.66 1.73 -25.94
N SER A 25 3.67 2.57 -25.63
CA SER A 25 3.63 3.97 -26.06
C SER A 25 3.76 4.93 -24.87
N GLU A 26 3.96 6.22 -25.15
CA GLU A 26 3.96 7.26 -24.11
C GLU A 26 2.61 7.33 -23.37
N ILE A 27 1.50 6.98 -24.03
CA ILE A 27 0.18 6.93 -23.39
C ILE A 27 0.17 5.87 -22.28
N GLU A 28 0.74 4.68 -22.54
CA GLU A 28 0.90 3.65 -21.51
C GLU A 28 1.77 4.13 -20.36
N ALA A 29 2.87 4.84 -20.65
CA ALA A 29 3.72 5.41 -19.62
C ALA A 29 2.94 6.41 -18.74
N TYR A 30 2.15 7.31 -19.33
CA TYR A 30 1.34 8.27 -18.56
C TYR A 30 0.29 7.59 -17.69
N LEU A 31 -0.44 6.60 -18.24
CA LEU A 31 -1.43 5.85 -17.48
C LEU A 31 -0.79 5.04 -16.35
N THR A 32 0.37 4.43 -16.61
CA THR A 32 1.11 3.67 -15.61
C THR A 32 1.54 4.58 -14.45
N ARG A 33 2.09 5.76 -14.73
CA ARG A 33 2.45 6.75 -13.69
C ARG A 33 1.25 7.19 -12.86
N TYR A 34 0.11 7.45 -13.50
CA TYR A 34 -1.14 7.78 -12.81
C TYR A 34 -1.57 6.65 -11.87
N LEU A 35 -1.64 5.42 -12.38
CA LEU A 35 -2.04 4.24 -11.60
C LEU A 35 -1.07 3.96 -10.46
N LEU A 36 0.21 4.25 -10.64
CA LEU A 36 1.23 4.04 -9.64
C LEU A 36 1.08 5.00 -8.46
N VAL A 37 0.79 6.29 -8.73
CA VAL A 37 0.44 7.26 -7.69
C VAL A 37 -0.86 6.84 -6.98
N LEU A 38 -1.87 6.42 -7.74
CA LEU A 38 -3.13 5.93 -7.18
C LEU A 38 -2.92 4.69 -6.30
N ALA A 39 -2.09 3.73 -6.73
CA ALA A 39 -1.82 2.51 -5.99
C ALA A 39 -1.22 2.81 -4.62
N VAL A 40 -0.19 3.67 -4.56
CA VAL A 40 0.43 4.07 -3.27
C VAL A 40 -0.60 4.73 -2.36
N ALA A 41 -1.41 5.67 -2.88
CA ALA A 41 -2.45 6.33 -2.07
C ALA A 41 -3.48 5.32 -1.52
N VAL A 42 -3.89 4.34 -2.33
CA VAL A 42 -4.82 3.28 -1.90
C VAL A 42 -4.19 2.38 -0.83
N PHE A 43 -2.91 2.01 -0.96
CA PHE A 43 -2.22 1.25 0.08
C PHE A 43 -2.12 2.04 1.39
N GLU A 44 -1.73 3.32 1.32
CA GLU A 44 -1.67 4.23 2.49
C GLU A 44 -3.03 4.29 3.21
N GLU A 45 -4.12 4.50 2.47
CA GLU A 45 -5.47 4.54 3.02
C GLU A 45 -5.89 3.22 3.68
N GLU A 46 -5.58 2.07 3.07
CA GLU A 46 -5.93 0.77 3.67
C GLU A 46 -5.12 0.49 4.94
N PHE A 47 -3.85 0.89 5.02
CA PHE A 47 -3.08 0.81 6.27
C PHE A 47 -3.67 1.73 7.35
N GLU A 48 -4.00 2.97 7.00
CA GLU A 48 -4.66 3.91 7.92
C GLU A 48 -5.97 3.34 8.46
N ARG A 49 -6.80 2.76 7.58
CA ARG A 49 -8.05 2.11 7.96
C ARG A 49 -7.83 0.97 8.93
N LEU A 50 -6.89 0.06 8.65
CA LEU A 50 -6.59 -1.09 9.53
C LEU A 50 -6.19 -0.63 10.94
N ILE A 51 -5.42 0.44 11.03
CA ILE A 51 -4.96 0.99 12.30
C ILE A 51 -6.10 1.70 13.03
N SER A 52 -6.91 2.49 12.30
CA SER A 52 -8.07 3.18 12.88
C SER A 52 -9.09 2.17 13.41
N ASP A 53 -9.41 1.12 12.65
CA ASP A 53 -10.28 0.02 13.06
C ASP A 53 -9.77 -0.61 14.36
N ARG A 54 -8.46 -0.87 14.46
CA ARG A 54 -7.83 -1.42 15.66
C ARG A 54 -7.86 -0.47 16.84
N ALA A 55 -7.68 0.83 16.61
CA ALA A 55 -7.71 1.84 17.66
C ALA A 55 -9.13 2.02 18.22
N MET A 56 -10.14 2.02 17.36
CA MET A 56 -11.56 2.07 17.74
C MET A 56 -11.97 0.87 18.61
N GLN A 57 -11.45 -0.33 18.32
CA GLN A 57 -11.69 -1.52 19.14
C GLN A 57 -11.15 -1.40 20.58
N ALA A 58 -10.24 -0.48 20.87
CA ALA A 58 -9.75 -0.25 22.24
C ALA A 58 -10.84 0.36 23.15
N GLY A 59 -11.90 0.95 22.58
CA GLY A 59 -13.02 1.51 23.33
C GLY A 59 -12.73 2.87 23.99
N ASP A 60 -11.63 3.53 23.62
CA ASP A 60 -11.23 4.84 24.13
C ASP A 60 -11.19 5.85 22.97
N PRO A 61 -12.24 6.69 22.78
CA PRO A 61 -12.33 7.58 21.64
C PRO A 61 -11.21 8.64 21.57
N PRO A 62 -10.79 9.30 22.67
CA PRO A 62 -9.62 10.18 22.65
C PRO A 62 -8.34 9.48 22.16
N VAL A 63 -8.06 8.26 22.66
CA VAL A 63 -6.89 7.49 22.22
C VAL A 63 -7.04 7.08 20.76
N ALA A 64 -8.22 6.65 20.33
CA ALA A 64 -8.47 6.30 18.93
C ALA A 64 -8.26 7.49 17.98
N SER A 65 -8.71 8.69 18.37
CA SER A 65 -8.50 9.92 17.62
C SER A 65 -7.03 10.31 17.57
N PHE A 66 -6.30 10.17 18.67
CA PHE A 66 -4.86 10.42 18.73
C PHE A 66 -4.10 9.46 17.80
N VAL A 67 -4.38 8.15 17.89
CA VAL A 67 -3.74 7.13 17.06
C VAL A 67 -4.03 7.40 15.58
N THR A 68 -5.29 7.63 15.20
CA THR A 68 -5.67 7.92 13.81
C THR A 68 -4.92 9.16 13.27
N SER A 69 -4.83 10.23 14.07
CA SER A 69 -4.10 11.45 13.67
C SER A 69 -2.59 11.22 13.54
N ALA A 70 -2.00 10.43 14.44
CA ALA A 70 -0.58 10.09 14.40
C ALA A 70 -0.23 9.23 13.17
N THR A 71 -1.12 8.30 12.81
CA THR A 71 -0.94 7.38 11.68
C THR A 71 -0.85 8.12 10.35
N HIS A 72 -1.74 9.08 10.11
CA HIS A 72 -1.75 9.85 8.86
C HIS A 72 -0.43 10.63 8.61
N GLN A 73 0.27 11.02 9.68
CA GLN A 73 1.58 11.66 9.56
C GLN A 73 2.70 10.66 9.23
N LEU A 74 2.60 9.42 9.72
CA LEU A 74 3.64 8.41 9.60
C LEU A 74 3.59 7.65 8.27
N LEU A 75 2.40 7.50 7.69
CA LEU A 75 2.20 6.73 6.46
C LEU A 75 2.34 7.54 5.17
N ARG A 76 2.67 8.83 5.24
CA ARG A 76 2.90 9.69 4.05
C ARG A 76 4.06 9.24 3.13
N HIS A 77 4.87 8.28 3.58
CA HIS A 77 6.05 7.80 2.88
C HIS A 77 6.22 6.27 2.97
N THR A 78 5.11 5.54 3.03
CA THR A 78 5.06 4.14 3.48
C THR A 78 6.04 3.22 2.75
N LYS A 79 7.22 3.01 3.33
CA LYS A 79 8.09 1.87 3.04
C LYS A 79 7.81 0.76 4.04
N ILE A 80 8.24 -0.46 3.72
CA ILE A 80 8.14 -1.60 4.65
C ILE A 80 8.79 -1.30 6.00
N SER A 81 9.89 -0.54 6.02
CA SER A 81 10.54 -0.11 7.27
C SER A 81 9.66 0.77 8.14
N ASP A 82 8.85 1.64 7.53
CA ASP A 82 7.97 2.55 8.24
C ASP A 82 6.79 1.79 8.84
N LEU A 83 6.23 0.83 8.08
CA LEU A 83 5.21 -0.09 8.58
C LEU A 83 5.71 -0.91 9.77
N LYS A 84 6.92 -1.48 9.68
CA LYS A 84 7.56 -2.20 10.78
C LYS A 84 7.75 -1.31 12.01
N GLY A 85 8.31 -0.12 11.81
CA GLY A 85 8.54 0.85 12.89
C GLY A 85 7.24 1.30 13.55
N PHE A 86 6.16 1.42 12.77
CA PHE A 86 4.83 1.71 13.30
C PHE A 86 4.28 0.55 14.13
N LEU A 87 4.29 -0.67 13.61
CA LEU A 87 3.86 -1.87 14.34
C LEU A 87 4.67 -2.09 15.63
N GLY A 88 5.95 -1.77 15.61
CA GLY A 88 6.80 -1.80 16.81
C GLY A 88 6.29 -0.91 17.95
N ARG A 89 5.53 0.15 17.66
CA ARG A 89 4.87 1.00 18.68
C ARG A 89 3.70 0.31 19.38
N PHE A 90 3.07 -0.67 18.74
CA PHE A 90 2.06 -1.56 19.35
C PHE A 90 2.70 -2.71 20.14
N GLY A 91 3.99 -2.97 19.90
CA GLY A 91 4.82 -3.91 20.63
C GLY A 91 5.70 -4.75 19.69
N PRO A 92 6.85 -5.25 20.17
CA PRO A 92 7.77 -6.05 19.35
C PRO A 92 7.12 -7.28 18.70
N ALA A 93 6.16 -7.90 19.39
CA ALA A 93 5.43 -9.06 18.87
C ALA A 93 4.65 -8.75 17.58
N CYS A 94 4.12 -7.53 17.42
CA CYS A 94 3.40 -7.11 16.22
C CYS A 94 4.38 -6.96 15.05
N GLN A 95 5.53 -6.32 15.30
CA GLN A 95 6.59 -6.21 14.32
C GLN A 95 7.10 -7.59 13.87
N ASP A 96 7.36 -8.49 14.82
CA ASP A 96 7.83 -9.85 14.51
C ASP A 96 6.79 -10.67 13.73
N ALA A 97 5.50 -10.49 14.04
CA ALA A 97 4.41 -11.14 13.31
C ALA A 97 4.34 -10.69 11.85
N PHE A 98 4.48 -9.39 11.61
CA PHE A 98 4.54 -8.84 10.26
C PHE A 98 5.75 -9.35 9.48
N ASP A 99 6.93 -9.36 10.12
CA ASP A 99 8.17 -9.85 9.51
C ASP A 99 8.08 -11.31 9.07
N ARG A 100 7.46 -12.17 9.91
CA ARG A 100 7.16 -13.55 9.53
C ARG A 100 6.17 -13.63 8.38
N GLY A 101 5.12 -12.80 8.40
CA GLY A 101 4.08 -12.75 7.37
C GLY A 101 4.60 -12.40 5.97
N ILE A 102 5.66 -11.59 5.87
CA ILE A 102 6.23 -11.14 4.58
C ILE A 102 7.53 -11.86 4.19
N SER A 103 7.85 -12.95 4.88
CA SER A 103 9.15 -13.64 4.79
C SER A 103 9.48 -14.26 3.42
N SER A 104 8.48 -14.53 2.57
CA SER A 104 8.67 -15.02 1.20
C SER A 104 9.40 -14.01 0.30
N GLY A 105 9.48 -12.75 0.70
CA GLY A 105 10.20 -11.68 0.00
C GLY A 105 9.49 -11.14 -1.24
N LYS A 106 8.68 -11.94 -1.94
CA LYS A 106 7.99 -11.54 -3.19
C LYS A 106 7.13 -10.30 -3.00
N ALA A 107 6.24 -10.32 -2.01
CA ALA A 107 5.34 -9.22 -1.69
C ALA A 107 6.10 -7.94 -1.31
N ARG A 108 7.21 -8.11 -0.57
CA ARG A 108 8.10 -7.02 -0.16
C ARG A 108 8.78 -6.38 -1.36
N VAL A 109 9.37 -7.18 -2.24
CA VAL A 109 10.03 -6.69 -3.47
C VAL A 109 9.03 -5.94 -4.34
N ALA A 110 7.84 -6.50 -4.53
CA ALA A 110 6.78 -5.85 -5.31
C ALA A 110 6.35 -4.51 -4.70
N PHE A 111 6.13 -4.47 -3.39
CA PHE A 111 5.69 -3.24 -2.72
C PHE A 111 6.76 -2.16 -2.74
N ASP A 112 8.01 -2.52 -2.44
CA ASP A 112 9.16 -1.61 -2.49
C ASP A 112 9.35 -1.07 -3.92
N ALA A 113 9.13 -1.89 -4.97
CA ALA A 113 9.20 -1.45 -6.36
C ALA A 113 8.13 -0.40 -6.72
N ILE A 114 6.89 -0.57 -6.24
CA ILE A 114 5.80 0.41 -6.44
C ILE A 114 6.16 1.73 -5.75
N VAL A 115 6.53 1.68 -4.47
CA VAL A 115 6.84 2.88 -3.67
C VAL A 115 8.05 3.62 -4.25
N GLN A 116 9.10 2.90 -4.64
CA GLN A 116 10.29 3.49 -5.26
C GLN A 116 9.95 4.15 -6.60
N SER A 117 9.17 3.47 -7.45
CA SER A 117 8.74 4.01 -8.73
C SER A 117 7.87 5.27 -8.57
N ARG A 118 7.08 5.36 -7.49
CA ARG A 118 6.25 6.54 -7.17
C ARG A 118 7.12 7.72 -6.82
N HIS A 119 8.19 7.47 -6.08
CA HIS A 119 9.18 8.49 -5.75
C HIS A 119 9.86 9.02 -7.02
N GLU A 120 10.20 8.15 -7.97
CA GLU A 120 10.79 8.55 -9.24
C GLU A 120 9.82 9.38 -10.10
N VAL A 121 8.54 9.01 -10.16
CA VAL A 121 7.51 9.81 -10.84
C VAL A 121 7.44 11.23 -10.25
N ALA A 122 7.42 11.34 -8.92
CA ALA A 122 7.29 12.63 -8.23
C ALA A 122 8.53 13.54 -8.36
N HIS A 123 9.74 12.97 -8.32
CA HIS A 123 10.98 13.76 -8.27
C HIS A 123 11.71 13.90 -9.61
N ARG A 124 11.49 13.01 -10.59
CA ARG A 124 12.22 13.01 -11.87
C ARG A 124 11.34 13.36 -13.08
N GLY A 125 10.15 13.94 -12.85
CA GLY A 125 9.23 14.34 -13.92
C GLY A 125 8.75 13.17 -14.80
N GLY A 126 8.83 11.93 -14.29
CA GLY A 126 8.38 10.73 -14.99
C GLY A 126 9.34 10.17 -16.05
N SER A 127 10.37 10.89 -16.50
CA SER A 127 11.24 10.47 -17.64
C SER A 127 12.03 9.17 -17.42
N SER A 128 12.01 8.56 -16.23
CA SER A 128 12.81 7.38 -15.89
C SER A 128 12.06 6.20 -15.27
N THR A 129 10.73 6.24 -15.14
CA THR A 129 10.01 5.12 -14.51
C THR A 129 10.05 3.92 -15.45
N GLN A 130 10.87 2.92 -15.12
CA GLN A 130 11.04 1.70 -15.93
C GLN A 130 9.89 0.71 -15.79
N MET A 131 8.99 0.90 -14.82
CA MET A 131 7.87 0.01 -14.57
C MET A 131 6.85 0.11 -15.71
N THR A 132 6.61 -1.01 -16.38
CA THR A 132 5.55 -1.11 -17.40
C THR A 132 4.18 -1.25 -16.74
N PHE A 133 3.11 -1.10 -17.52
CA PHE A 133 1.75 -1.35 -17.05
C PHE A 133 1.58 -2.78 -16.51
N ASP A 134 2.14 -3.76 -17.22
CA ASP A 134 2.02 -5.15 -16.82
C ASP A 134 2.84 -5.41 -15.54
N ASP A 135 4.04 -4.85 -15.41
CA ASP A 135 4.82 -4.93 -14.16
C ASP A 135 4.03 -4.38 -12.98
N LEU A 136 3.43 -3.18 -13.12
CA LEU A 136 2.63 -2.55 -12.08
C LEU A 136 1.45 -3.45 -11.68
N ARG A 137 0.74 -4.05 -12.65
CA ARG A 137 -0.38 -4.95 -12.38
C ARG A 137 0.06 -6.17 -11.57
N HIS A 138 1.19 -6.79 -11.91
CA HIS A 138 1.74 -7.92 -11.17
C HIS A 138 2.19 -7.51 -9.76
N HIS A 139 2.89 -6.39 -9.64
CA HIS A 139 3.33 -5.91 -8.35
C HIS A 139 2.16 -5.57 -7.42
N ILE A 140 1.08 -4.94 -7.93
CA ILE A 140 -0.11 -4.66 -7.11
C ILE A 140 -0.74 -5.95 -6.59
N ALA A 141 -0.81 -7.01 -7.42
CA ALA A 141 -1.34 -8.29 -6.99
C ALA A 141 -0.48 -8.92 -5.88
N ASP A 142 0.84 -8.94 -6.07
CA ASP A 142 1.79 -9.50 -5.10
C ASP A 142 1.88 -8.69 -3.79
N SER A 143 1.72 -7.37 -3.87
CA SER A 143 1.77 -6.49 -2.70
C SER A 143 0.56 -6.62 -1.77
N ARG A 144 -0.54 -7.28 -2.18
CA ARG A 144 -1.71 -7.51 -1.31
C ARG A 144 -1.35 -8.30 -0.07
N ASP A 145 -0.37 -9.20 -0.16
CA ASP A 145 0.11 -9.98 0.97
C ASP A 145 0.71 -9.09 2.06
N ILE A 146 1.21 -7.89 1.72
CA ILE A 146 1.65 -6.90 2.73
C ILE A 146 0.47 -6.41 3.57
N LEU A 147 -0.67 -6.10 2.94
CA LEU A 147 -1.88 -5.68 3.67
C LEU A 147 -2.39 -6.82 4.56
N HIS A 148 -2.40 -8.06 4.06
CA HIS A 148 -2.80 -9.22 4.84
C HIS A 148 -1.88 -9.47 6.03
N ALA A 149 -0.57 -9.42 5.82
CA ALA A 149 0.42 -9.57 6.90
C ALA A 149 0.30 -8.44 7.93
N PHE A 150 0.07 -7.20 7.48
CA PHE A 150 -0.08 -6.05 8.37
C PHE A 150 -1.34 -6.17 9.23
N ALA A 151 -2.47 -6.56 8.63
CA ALA A 151 -3.71 -6.80 9.36
C ALA A 151 -3.56 -7.93 10.39
N ALA A 152 -2.91 -9.04 10.01
CA ALA A 152 -2.67 -10.17 10.92
C ALA A 152 -1.72 -9.81 12.09
N ALA A 153 -0.81 -8.86 11.86
CA ALA A 153 0.12 -8.37 12.86
C ALA A 153 -0.51 -7.39 13.87
N LEU A 154 -1.72 -6.89 13.61
CA LEU A 154 -2.49 -6.03 14.51
C LEU A 154 -3.68 -6.82 15.10
N PRO A 155 -3.43 -7.77 16.02
CA PRO A 155 -4.50 -8.59 16.57
C PRO A 155 -5.52 -7.73 17.35
N PRO A 156 -6.80 -8.12 17.35
CA PRO A 156 -7.83 -7.45 18.14
C PRO A 156 -7.46 -7.43 19.63
N PRO A 157 -7.97 -6.47 20.42
CA PRO A 157 -7.74 -6.46 21.85
C PRO A 157 -8.28 -7.76 22.48
N PRO A 158 -7.63 -8.29 23.53
CA PRO A 158 -8.15 -9.46 24.24
C PRO A 158 -9.56 -9.17 24.75
N ILE A 159 -10.47 -10.11 24.55
CA ILE A 159 -11.84 -10.02 25.09
C ILE A 159 -11.70 -9.96 26.61
N LYS A 160 -12.12 -8.84 27.20
CA LYS A 160 -12.22 -8.74 28.67
C LYS A 160 -13.28 -9.74 29.13
N PRO A 161 -12.98 -10.59 30.13
CA PRO A 161 -13.95 -11.53 30.69
C PRO A 161 -15.15 -10.81 31.31
#